data_AF-A0AAD8ALF3-F1
#
_entry.id   AF-A0AAD8ALF3-F1
#
_cell.length_a   1.000
_cell.length_b   1.000
_cell.length_c   1.000
_cell.angle_alpha   90.00
_cell.angle_beta   90.00
_cell.angle_gamma   90.00
#
_symmetry.space_group_name_H-M   'P 1'
#
loop_
_entity.id
_entity.type
_entity.pdbx_description
1 polymer ?
#
loop_
_entity_poly.entity_id
_entity_poly.type
_entity_poly.pdbx_seq_one_letter_code
_entity_poly.pdbx_strand_id
1 'polypeptide(L)'
;MEETFTKQMRKATRDIHAVSDALVNAKLAFALSDNDVWAEGLLVFYEIFRFLDEAMEHLKDTHVGQLCIDGMQRTEAFQKDLNYYLGADWTKDYKPRESVAKYLIHLKNLEKSDPDLLMAYIYHLYMGLLSGGQILRKKALCYE
;
A
#
# COMPACT_ATOMS: atom_id res chain seq x y z
N MET A 1 31.69 -8.11 -4.67
CA MET A 1 30.39 -7.86 -5.32
C MET A 1 29.60 -6.96 -4.37
N GLU A 2 29.19 -5.80 -4.84
CA GLU A 2 28.38 -4.86 -4.05
C GLU A 2 27.01 -5.47 -3.71
N GLU A 3 26.49 -5.20 -2.52
CA GLU A 3 25.19 -5.73 -2.09
C GLU A 3 24.07 -5.01 -2.84
N THR A 4 23.19 -5.76 -3.52
CA THR A 4 22.08 -5.20 -4.30
C THR A 4 21.11 -4.41 -3.42
N PHE A 5 20.50 -3.34 -3.95
CA PHE A 5 19.50 -2.52 -3.24
C PHE A 5 18.43 -3.35 -2.50
N THR A 6 17.84 -4.35 -3.16
CA THR A 6 16.79 -5.20 -2.57
C THR A 6 17.27 -6.00 -1.34
N LYS A 7 18.53 -6.44 -1.33
CA LYS A 7 19.15 -7.12 -0.18
C LYS A 7 19.38 -6.14 0.97
N GLN A 8 19.88 -4.94 0.67
CA GLN A 8 20.07 -3.88 1.67
C GLN A 8 18.73 -3.50 2.31
N MET A 9 17.68 -3.29 1.51
CA MET A 9 16.35 -2.96 1.99
C MET A 9 15.76 -4.05 2.88
N ARG A 10 15.78 -5.30 2.44
CA ARG A 10 15.29 -6.44 3.24
C ARG A 10 16.03 -6.55 4.57
N LYS A 11 17.35 -6.34 4.57
CA LYS A 11 18.17 -6.39 5.78
C LYS A 11 17.85 -5.24 6.73
N ALA A 12 17.71 -4.02 6.20
CA ALA A 12 17.46 -2.82 6.99
C ALA A 12 16.07 -2.82 7.64
N THR A 13 15.07 -3.45 7.01
CA THR A 13 13.67 -3.41 7.50
C THR A 13 13.17 -4.71 8.10
N ARG A 14 13.99 -5.77 8.14
CA ARG A 14 13.59 -7.10 8.64
C ARG A 14 12.89 -7.04 10.00
N ASP A 15 13.49 -6.33 10.94
CA ASP A 15 13.03 -6.38 12.33
C ASP A 15 11.72 -5.60 12.50
N ILE A 16 11.57 -4.45 11.84
CA ILE A 16 10.30 -3.70 11.84
C ILE A 16 9.21 -4.39 11.02
N HIS A 17 9.58 -5.08 9.94
CA HIS A 17 8.65 -5.89 9.15
C HIS A 17 8.07 -7.05 9.98
N ALA A 18 8.90 -7.74 10.78
CA ALA A 18 8.43 -8.79 11.67
C ALA A 18 7.41 -8.27 12.71
N VAL A 19 7.62 -7.06 13.25
CA VAL A 19 6.64 -6.42 14.14
C VAL A 19 5.34 -6.10 13.38
N SER A 20 5.44 -5.56 12.17
CA SER A 20 4.27 -5.27 11.32
C SER A 20 3.48 -6.54 11.01
N ASP A 21 4.15 -7.63 10.61
CA ASP A 21 3.53 -8.92 10.31
C ASP A 21 2.78 -9.48 11.52
N ALA A 22 3.37 -9.41 12.71
CA ALA A 22 2.72 -9.88 13.94
C ALA A 22 1.43 -9.08 14.23
N LEU A 23 1.47 -7.74 14.09
CA LEU A 23 0.32 -6.88 14.30
C LEU A 23 -0.79 -7.10 13.26
N VAL A 24 -0.43 -7.25 11.99
CA VAL A 24 -1.40 -7.53 10.92
C VAL A 24 -2.05 -8.89 11.14
N ASN A 25 -1.27 -9.94 11.40
CA ASN A 25 -1.80 -11.28 11.63
C ASN A 25 -2.71 -11.36 12.86
N ALA A 26 -2.38 -10.64 13.94
CA ALA A 26 -3.22 -10.59 15.14
C ALA A 26 -4.58 -9.94 14.89
N LYS A 27 -4.66 -8.97 13.97
CA LYS A 27 -5.89 -8.25 13.63
C LYS A 27 -6.68 -8.87 12.47
N LEU A 28 -6.08 -9.81 11.75
CA LEU A 28 -6.63 -10.33 10.51
C LEU A 28 -7.97 -11.06 10.70
N ALA A 29 -8.10 -11.89 11.74
CA ALA A 29 -9.34 -12.61 11.99
C ALA A 29 -10.52 -11.66 12.23
N PHE A 30 -10.29 -10.58 12.98
CA PHE A 30 -11.29 -9.54 13.23
C PHE A 30 -11.63 -8.77 11.95
N ALA A 31 -10.62 -8.42 11.15
CA ALA A 31 -10.84 -7.74 9.88
C ALA A 31 -11.62 -8.59 8.87
N LEU A 32 -11.43 -9.92 8.87
CA LEU A 32 -12.18 -10.82 7.98
C LEU A 32 -13.60 -11.13 8.47
N SER A 33 -13.90 -10.90 9.76
CA SER A 33 -15.24 -11.14 10.32
C SER A 33 -16.21 -9.96 10.11
N ASP A 34 -15.71 -8.81 9.65
CA ASP A 34 -16.49 -7.57 9.55
C ASP A 34 -16.10 -6.79 8.28
N ASN A 35 -17.05 -6.67 7.36
CA ASN A 35 -16.86 -6.01 6.07
C ASN A 35 -16.52 -4.52 6.22
N ASP A 36 -17.05 -3.83 7.23
CA ASP A 36 -16.77 -2.42 7.46
C ASP A 36 -15.33 -2.24 7.94
N VAL A 37 -14.87 -3.12 8.84
CA VAL A 37 -13.48 -3.13 9.30
C VAL A 37 -12.52 -3.47 8.16
N TRP A 38 -12.89 -4.41 7.29
CA TRP A 38 -12.12 -4.74 6.10
C TRP A 38 -12.02 -3.55 5.14
N ALA A 39 -13.16 -2.92 4.82
CA ALA A 39 -13.24 -1.77 3.93
C ALA A 39 -12.43 -0.58 4.46
N GLU A 40 -12.45 -0.33 5.76
CA GLU A 40 -11.61 0.67 6.40
C GLU A 40 -10.10 0.39 6.23
N GLY A 41 -9.70 -0.88 6.28
CA GLY A 41 -8.34 -1.30 5.94
C GLY A 41 -7.99 -1.01 4.47
N LEU A 42 -8.91 -1.30 3.55
CA LEU A 42 -8.75 -1.02 2.13
C LEU A 42 -8.64 0.49 1.86
N LEU A 43 -9.42 1.33 2.53
CA LEU A 43 -9.34 2.79 2.41
C LEU A 43 -7.96 3.35 2.78
N VAL A 44 -7.29 2.76 3.78
CA VAL A 44 -5.93 3.14 4.15
C VAL A 44 -4.95 2.86 3.01
N PHE A 45 -4.99 1.65 2.44
CA PHE A 45 -4.10 1.27 1.36
C PHE A 45 -4.44 2.01 0.06
N TYR A 46 -5.72 2.19 -0.26
CA TYR A 46 -6.19 2.93 -1.42
C TYR A 46 -5.50 4.29 -1.52
N GLU A 47 -5.53 5.10 -0.47
CA GLU A 47 -4.95 6.44 -0.50
C GLU A 47 -3.43 6.43 -0.70
N ILE A 48 -2.73 5.49 -0.06
CA ILE A 48 -1.28 5.39 -0.14
C ILE A 48 -0.85 4.92 -1.53
N PHE A 49 -1.49 3.86 -2.05
CA PHE A 49 -1.20 3.36 -3.40
C PHE A 49 -1.59 4.37 -4.47
N ARG A 50 -2.72 5.07 -4.31
CA ARG A 50 -3.11 6.15 -5.22
C ARG A 50 -2.05 7.24 -5.31
N PHE A 51 -1.55 7.70 -4.15
CA PHE A 51 -0.47 8.68 -4.13
C PHE A 51 0.79 8.16 -4.85
N LEU A 52 1.20 6.91 -4.58
CA LEU A 52 2.42 6.37 -5.18
C LEU A 52 2.28 6.10 -6.69
N ASP A 53 1.11 5.65 -7.15
CA ASP A 53 0.79 5.47 -8.56
C ASP A 53 0.86 6.82 -9.29
N GLU A 54 0.25 7.87 -8.72
CA GLU A 54 0.31 9.25 -9.25
C GLU A 54 1.75 9.79 -9.25
N ALA A 55 2.51 9.58 -8.16
CA ALA A 55 3.90 10.04 -8.06
C ALA A 55 4.82 9.38 -9.08
N MET A 56 4.67 8.07 -9.33
CA MET A 56 5.45 7.37 -10.36
C MET A 56 5.16 7.90 -11.77
N GLU A 57 3.91 8.27 -12.06
CA GLU A 57 3.54 8.90 -13.34
C GLU A 57 4.10 10.32 -13.45
N HIS A 58 3.96 11.15 -12.41
CA HIS A 58 4.51 12.51 -12.39
C HIS A 58 6.03 12.53 -12.54
N LEU A 59 6.71 11.53 -11.98
CA LEU A 59 8.16 11.39 -11.95
C LEU A 59 8.69 10.42 -13.02
N LYS A 60 7.94 10.21 -14.12
CA LYS A 60 8.25 9.24 -15.19
C LYS A 60 9.67 9.31 -15.76
N ASP A 61 10.28 10.51 -15.78
CA ASP A 61 11.62 10.74 -16.32
C ASP A 61 12.75 10.57 -15.28
N THR A 62 12.44 10.00 -14.10
CA THR A 62 13.38 9.80 -12.97
C THR A 62 13.51 8.31 -12.61
N HIS A 63 14.37 7.98 -11.63
CA HIS A 63 14.46 6.61 -11.09
C HIS A 63 13.14 6.11 -10.50
N VAL A 64 12.34 7.01 -9.91
CA VAL A 64 11.01 6.66 -9.37
C VAL A 64 10.07 6.21 -10.48
N GLY A 65 10.07 6.93 -11.62
CA GLY A 65 9.27 6.59 -12.80
C GLY A 65 9.59 5.22 -13.39
N GLN A 66 10.85 4.78 -13.29
CA GLN A 66 11.28 3.45 -13.76
C GLN A 66 10.66 2.30 -12.96
N LEU A 67 10.10 2.57 -11.78
CA LEU A 67 9.35 1.59 -10.99
C LEU A 67 7.88 1.47 -11.43
N CYS A 68 7.40 2.37 -12.29
CA CYS A 68 6.08 2.26 -12.91
C CYS A 68 6.08 1.08 -13.89
N ILE A 69 5.49 -0.04 -13.47
CA ILE A 69 5.37 -1.24 -14.30
C ILE A 69 3.91 -1.40 -14.69
N ASP A 70 3.67 -1.45 -16.01
CA ASP A 70 2.33 -1.59 -16.56
C ASP A 70 1.59 -2.78 -15.97
N GLY A 71 0.38 -2.52 -15.49
CA GLY A 71 -0.49 -3.54 -14.89
C GLY A 71 -0.18 -3.82 -13.42
N MET A 72 0.82 -3.15 -12.83
CA MET A 72 1.07 -3.24 -11.39
C MET A 72 0.37 -2.14 -10.57
N GLN A 73 -0.07 -1.04 -11.19
CA GLN A 73 -0.85 0.00 -10.50
C GLN A 73 -2.04 -0.61 -9.75
N ARG A 74 -2.35 -0.10 -8.55
CA ARG A 74 -3.35 -0.70 -7.65
C ARG A 74 -4.58 0.16 -7.44
N THR A 75 -4.50 1.44 -7.79
CA THR A 75 -5.59 2.41 -7.56
C THR A 75 -6.95 1.90 -8.03
N GLU A 76 -7.05 1.47 -9.29
CA GLU A 76 -8.32 0.98 -9.85
C GLU A 76 -8.82 -0.31 -9.18
N ALA A 77 -7.90 -1.20 -8.77
CA ALA A 77 -8.26 -2.44 -8.09
C ALA A 77 -8.89 -2.12 -6.72
N PHE A 78 -8.26 -1.22 -5.95
CA PHE A 78 -8.82 -0.76 -4.68
C PHE A 78 -10.17 -0.07 -4.86
N GLN A 79 -10.35 0.75 -5.90
CA GLN A 79 -11.66 1.39 -6.16
C GLN A 79 -12.76 0.37 -6.42
N LYS A 80 -12.46 -0.72 -7.14
CA LYS A 80 -13.42 -1.82 -7.38
C LYS A 80 -13.78 -2.52 -6.08
N ASP A 81 -12.79 -2.85 -5.25
CA ASP A 81 -13.02 -3.49 -3.96
C ASP A 81 -13.85 -2.58 -3.04
N LEU A 82 -13.51 -1.29 -2.96
CA LEU A 82 -14.24 -0.31 -2.15
C LEU A 82 -15.68 -0.12 -2.63
N ASN A 83 -15.92 -0.11 -3.95
CA ASN A 83 -17.27 -0.08 -4.49
C ASN A 83 -18.07 -1.34 -4.09
N TYR A 84 -17.43 -2.51 -4.07
CA TYR A 84 -18.07 -3.74 -3.63
C TYR A 84 -18.48 -3.69 -2.14
N TYR A 85 -17.58 -3.24 -1.25
CA TYR A 85 -17.84 -3.24 0.19
C TYR A 85 -18.68 -2.05 0.68
N LEU A 86 -18.49 -0.86 0.10
CA LEU A 86 -19.08 0.40 0.58
C LEU A 86 -20.15 0.99 -0.37
N GLY A 87 -20.32 0.40 -1.56
CA GLY A 87 -21.26 0.86 -2.59
C GLY A 87 -20.72 1.98 -3.48
N ALA A 88 -21.43 2.28 -4.57
CA ALA A 88 -20.94 3.18 -5.64
C ALA A 88 -20.62 4.62 -5.20
N ASP A 89 -21.30 5.10 -4.16
CA ASP A 89 -21.16 6.47 -3.65
C ASP A 89 -20.20 6.56 -2.46
N TRP A 90 -19.35 5.56 -2.24
CA TRP A 90 -18.43 5.51 -1.08
C TRP A 90 -17.52 6.74 -0.98
N THR A 91 -17.23 7.43 -2.09
CA THR A 91 -16.39 8.64 -2.11
C THR A 91 -17.09 9.90 -1.62
N LYS A 92 -18.43 9.92 -1.53
CA LYS A 92 -19.23 11.15 -1.33
C LYS A 92 -18.90 11.89 -0.03
N ASP A 93 -18.77 11.15 1.07
CA ASP A 93 -18.48 11.68 2.40
C ASP A 93 -17.15 11.15 2.96
N TYR A 94 -16.38 10.45 2.12
CA TYR A 94 -15.12 9.85 2.52
C TYR A 94 -14.04 10.90 2.74
N LYS A 95 -13.35 10.79 3.87
CA LYS A 95 -12.11 11.50 4.16
C LYS A 95 -11.09 10.51 4.72
N PRO A 96 -9.82 10.59 4.29
CA PRO A 96 -8.77 9.78 4.88
C PRO A 96 -8.67 10.04 6.38
N ARG A 97 -8.42 8.96 7.14
CA ARG A 97 -8.12 9.06 8.58
C ARG A 97 -6.95 10.01 8.81
N GLU A 98 -6.91 10.69 9.96
CA GLU A 98 -5.87 11.66 10.27
C GLU A 98 -4.44 11.07 10.15
N SER A 99 -4.25 9.81 10.56
CA SER A 99 -2.97 9.11 10.40
C SER A 99 -2.56 8.92 8.94
N VAL A 100 -3.52 8.61 8.06
CA VAL A 100 -3.28 8.48 6.62
C VAL A 100 -2.98 9.85 6.02
N ALA A 101 -3.75 10.88 6.36
CA ALA A 101 -3.51 12.24 5.90
C ALA A 101 -2.10 12.73 6.29
N LYS A 102 -1.65 12.47 7.52
CA LYS A 102 -0.27 12.77 7.96
C LYS A 102 0.77 11.99 7.15
N TYR A 103 0.51 10.72 6.86
CA TYR A 103 1.39 9.89 6.04
C TYR A 103 1.48 10.43 4.60
N LEU A 104 0.36 10.81 3.99
CA LEU A 104 0.33 11.42 2.66
C LEU A 104 1.08 12.76 2.62
N ILE A 105 0.95 13.59 3.66
CA ILE A 105 1.73 14.84 3.79
C ILE A 105 3.23 14.52 3.82
N HIS A 106 3.63 13.50 4.56
CA HIS A 106 5.02 13.05 4.60
C HIS A 106 5.51 12.61 3.22
N LEU A 107 4.77 11.75 2.52
CA LEU A 107 5.13 11.30 1.16
C LEU A 107 5.20 12.47 0.17
N LYS A 108 4.26 13.41 0.24
CA LYS A 108 4.26 14.64 -0.58
C LYS A 108 5.46 15.54 -0.28
N ASN A 109 5.93 15.59 0.96
CA ASN A 109 7.15 16.32 1.29
C ASN A 109 8.38 15.64 0.68
N LEU A 110 8.46 14.30 0.74
CA LEU A 110 9.53 13.54 0.09
C LEU A 110 9.54 13.75 -1.42
N GLU A 111 8.39 13.63 -2.09
CA GLU A 111 8.24 13.88 -3.53
C GLU A 111 8.84 15.24 -3.95
N LYS A 112 8.67 16.26 -3.10
CA LYS A 112 9.18 17.62 -3.35
C LYS A 112 10.65 17.82 -2.99
N SER A 113 11.12 17.20 -1.91
CA SER A 113 12.47 17.48 -1.38
C SER A 113 13.53 16.53 -1.92
N ASP A 114 13.20 15.24 -2.01
CA ASP A 114 14.08 14.16 -2.44
C ASP A 114 13.22 12.98 -2.94
N PRO A 115 12.77 13.01 -4.21
CA PRO A 115 11.82 12.05 -4.74
C PRO A 115 12.37 10.62 -4.76
N ASP A 116 13.69 10.43 -4.85
CA ASP A 116 14.31 9.10 -4.86
C ASP A 116 14.01 8.32 -3.57
N LEU A 117 13.71 9.00 -2.46
CA LEU A 117 13.29 8.36 -1.21
C LEU A 117 11.93 7.64 -1.34
N LEU A 118 11.08 8.00 -2.31
CA LEU A 118 9.82 7.30 -2.57
C LEU A 118 10.05 5.85 -3.03
N MET A 119 11.20 5.55 -3.64
CA MET A 119 11.53 4.18 -4.06
C MET A 119 11.48 3.19 -2.90
N ALA A 120 11.83 3.64 -1.69
CA ALA A 120 11.77 2.79 -0.50
C ALA A 120 10.34 2.39 -0.11
N TYR A 121 9.38 3.30 -0.30
CA TYR A 121 7.96 3.08 -0.02
C TYR A 121 7.32 2.21 -1.09
N ILE A 122 7.59 2.52 -2.37
CA ILE A 122 7.15 1.73 -3.51
C ILE A 122 7.63 0.29 -3.34
N TYR A 123 8.93 0.09 -3.08
CA TYR A 123 9.49 -1.25 -2.85
C TYR A 123 8.75 -2.02 -1.74
N HIS A 124 8.57 -1.44 -0.55
CA HIS A 124 7.96 -2.17 0.56
C HIS A 124 6.49 -2.47 0.36
N LEU A 125 5.73 -1.53 -0.19
CA LEU A 125 4.28 -1.70 -0.39
C LEU A 125 4.00 -2.69 -1.52
N TYR A 126 4.69 -2.57 -2.66
CA TYR A 126 4.51 -3.47 -3.79
C TYR A 126 5.03 -4.88 -3.51
N MET A 127 6.19 -5.03 -2.86
CA MET A 127 6.68 -6.36 -2.47
C MET A 127 5.82 -7.00 -1.37
N GLY A 128 5.20 -6.19 -0.51
CA GLY A 128 4.22 -6.65 0.47
C GLY A 128 2.99 -7.30 -0.19
N LEU A 129 2.50 -6.74 -1.29
CA LEU A 129 1.38 -7.30 -2.06
C LEU A 129 1.73 -8.67 -2.68
N LEU A 130 2.92 -8.78 -3.26
CA LEU A 130 3.38 -9.99 -3.94
C LEU A 130 3.74 -11.13 -2.98
N SER A 131 3.91 -10.82 -1.69
CA SER A 131 4.23 -11.80 -0.64
C SER A 131 3.03 -12.02 0.29
N GLY A 132 2.81 -11.12 1.24
CA GLY A 132 1.73 -11.18 2.22
C GLY A 132 0.34 -11.07 1.60
N GLY A 133 0.17 -10.19 0.60
CA GLY A 133 -1.12 -9.97 -0.06
C GLY A 133 -1.70 -11.24 -0.69
N GLN A 134 -0.87 -12.08 -1.30
CA GLN A 134 -1.31 -13.37 -1.86
C GLN A 134 -1.80 -14.35 -0.79
N ILE A 135 -1.18 -14.33 0.39
CA ILE A 135 -1.57 -15.16 1.53
C ILE A 135 -2.89 -14.65 2.11
N LEU A 136 -3.05 -13.33 2.24
CA LEU A 136 -4.29 -12.70 2.69
C LEU A 136 -5.46 -13.02 1.76
N ARG A 137 -5.27 -12.95 0.43
CA ARG A 137 -6.29 -13.33 -0.54
C ARG A 137 -6.75 -14.78 -0.37
N LYS A 138 -5.80 -15.71 -0.20
CA LYS A 138 -6.14 -17.12 0.03
C LYS A 138 -6.96 -17.31 1.30
N LYS A 139 -6.62 -16.58 2.36
CA LYS A 139 -7.36 -16.65 3.63
C LYS A 139 -8.76 -16.06 3.49
N ALA A 140 -8.92 -14.91 2.83
CA ALA A 140 -10.22 -14.28 2.60
C ALA A 140 -11.18 -15.21 1.85
N LEU A 141 -10.70 -15.87 0.78
CA LEU A 141 -11.48 -16.86 0.01
C LEU A 141 -11.86 -18.13 0.80
N CYS A 142 -11.25 -18.39 1.96
CA CYS A 142 -11.64 -19.51 2.82
C CYS A 142 -12.77 -19.16 3.82
N TYR A 143 -13.13 -17.86 3.94
CA TYR A 143 -14.22 -17.38 4.80
C TYR A 143 -15.50 -17.03 3.99
N GLU A 144 -15.45 -17.16 2.66
CA GLU A 144 -16.63 -17.17 1.76
C GLU A 144 -17.13 -18.60 1.56
#